data_AF-A0A844MP82-F1
#
_entry.id   AF-A0A844MP82-F1
#
_cell.length_a   1.000
_cell.length_b   1.000
_cell.length_c   1.000
_cell.angle_alpha   90.00
_cell.angle_beta   90.00
_cell.angle_gamma   90.00
#
_symmetry.space_group_name_H-M   'P 1'
#
loop_
_entity.id
_entity.type
_entity.pdbx_description
1 polymer ?
#
loop_
_entity_poly.entity_id
_entity_poly.type
_entity_poly.pdbx_seq_one_letter_code
_entity_poly.pdbx_strand_id
1 'polypeptide(L)' 'MMEHLYPGMGGRHRQTLSYGQSPNLSLSPRQALAREVWDVRSIYRSQKLYNLEIKRSLQQVIRQNKLRWQGIFDK' A
#
# COMPACT_ATOMS: atom_id res chain seq x y z
N MET A 1 -24.89 13.91 0.81
CA MET A 1 -23.45 14.23 0.83
C MET A 1 -22.90 13.75 -0.50
N MET A 2 -22.52 14.68 -1.37
CA MET A 2 -22.37 14.50 -2.82
C MET A 2 -21.23 13.54 -3.18
N GLU A 3 -21.54 12.55 -4.01
CA GLU A 3 -20.61 11.66 -4.70
C GLU A 3 -19.66 12.46 -5.61
N HIS A 4 -18.36 12.18 -5.57
CA HIS A 4 -17.42 12.72 -6.55
C HIS A 4 -17.14 11.67 -7.64
N LEU A 5 -17.89 11.77 -8.74
CA LEU A 5 -17.86 10.93 -9.94
C LEU A 5 -16.78 11.35 -10.96
N TYR A 6 -15.53 11.58 -10.52
CA TYR A 6 -14.43 11.84 -11.46
C TYR A 6 -13.18 11.04 -11.09
N PRO A 7 -12.70 10.11 -11.94
CA PRO A 7 -11.39 9.53 -11.77
C PRO A 7 -10.37 10.58 -12.22
N GLY A 8 -10.05 11.52 -11.32
CA GLY A 8 -8.95 12.45 -11.54
C GLY A 8 -7.71 11.65 -11.95
N MET A 9 -7.10 12.02 -13.08
CA MET A 9 -5.98 11.35 -13.74
C MET A 9 -5.25 10.37 -12.81
N GLY A 10 -5.53 9.07 -12.96
CA GLY A 10 -5.08 8.05 -12.02
C GLY A 10 -3.59 8.19 -11.70
N GLY A 11 -3.30 8.74 -10.52
CA GLY A 11 -1.96 9.14 -10.11
C GLY A 11 -1.11 7.94 -9.71
N ARG A 12 -0.40 8.05 -8.58
CA ARG A 12 0.49 6.98 -8.08
C ARG A 12 -0.23 5.65 -7.82
N HIS A 13 -1.55 5.68 -7.66
CA HIS A 13 -2.37 4.47 -7.54
C HIS A 13 -2.31 3.58 -8.79
N ARG A 14 -2.12 4.13 -10.01
CA ARG A 14 -1.95 3.30 -11.22
C ARG A 14 -0.59 2.61 -11.32
N GLN A 15 0.38 3.12 -10.57
CA GLN A 15 1.75 2.62 -10.60
C GLN A 15 1.96 1.47 -9.63
N THR A 16 0.98 1.20 -8.76
CA THR A 16 1.06 0.07 -7.83
C THR A 16 0.83 -1.24 -8.58
N LEU A 17 1.57 -2.28 -8.19
CA LEU A 17 1.47 -3.61 -8.78
C LEU A 17 0.07 -4.20 -8.67
N SER A 18 -0.65 -3.87 -7.59
CA SER A 18 -2.02 -4.30 -7.35
C SER A 18 -3.07 -3.60 -8.23
N TYR A 19 -2.70 -2.54 -8.96
CA TYR A 19 -3.66 -1.79 -9.78
C TYR A 19 -4.18 -2.66 -10.94
N GLY A 20 -5.50 -2.89 -10.97
CA GLY A 20 -6.14 -3.72 -12.00
C GLY A 20 -5.83 -5.21 -11.88
N GLN A 21 -5.17 -5.66 -10.81
CA GLN A 21 -4.88 -7.06 -10.56
C GLN A 21 -5.75 -7.63 -9.44
N SER A 22 -6.15 -8.89 -9.59
CA SER A 22 -6.78 -9.63 -8.49
C SER A 22 -5.75 -9.91 -7.39
N PRO A 23 -6.15 -9.85 -6.10
CA PRO A 23 -5.25 -10.13 -5.00
C PRO A 23 -4.70 -11.56 -5.09
N ASN A 24 -3.39 -11.72 -4.92
CA ASN A 24 -2.77 -13.03 -4.92
C ASN A 24 -3.02 -13.74 -3.58
N LEU A 25 -4.02 -14.64 -3.58
CA LEU A 25 -4.45 -15.40 -2.41
C LEU A 25 -3.44 -16.46 -1.95
N SER A 26 -2.40 -16.73 -2.75
CA SER A 26 -1.33 -17.67 -2.38
C SER A 26 -0.33 -17.06 -1.38
N LEU A 27 -0.33 -15.73 -1.22
CA LEU A 27 0.56 -15.04 -0.31
C LEU A 27 -0.03 -15.04 1.10
N SER A 28 0.80 -15.29 2.11
CA SER A 28 0.41 -15.02 3.49
C SER A 28 0.10 -13.53 3.68
N PRO A 29 -0.77 -13.15 4.62
CA PRO A 29 -1.08 -11.74 4.89
C PRO A 29 0.17 -10.88 5.14
N ARG A 30 1.18 -11.43 5.83
CA ARG A 30 2.48 -10.77 6.04
C ARG A 30 3.21 -10.49 4.73
N GLN A 31 3.25 -11.47 3.83
CA GLN A 31 3.93 -11.34 2.54
C GLN A 31 3.19 -10.36 1.63
N ALA A 32 1.86 -10.43 1.59
CA ALA A 32 1.04 -9.49 0.82
C ALA A 32 1.28 -8.04 1.28
N LEU A 33 1.18 -7.78 2.60
CA LEU A 33 1.44 -6.45 3.16
C LEU A 33 2.88 -5.96 2.86
N ALA A 34 3.88 -6.83 3.03
CA ALA A 34 5.27 -6.47 2.75
C ALA A 34 5.49 -6.13 1.27
N ARG A 35 4.85 -6.87 0.36
CA ARG A 35 4.93 -6.65 -1.08
C ARG A 35 4.36 -5.28 -1.46
N GLU A 36 3.15 -4.96 -1.00
CA GLU A 36 2.49 -3.68 -1.29
C GLU A 36 3.28 -2.49 -0.72
N VAL A 37 3.77 -2.58 0.52
CA VAL A 37 4.58 -1.50 1.11
C VAL A 37 5.89 -1.30 0.35
N TRP A 38 6.52 -2.39 -0.09
CA TRP A 38 7.77 -2.30 -0.86
C TRP A 38 7.54 -1.69 -2.24
N ASP A 39 6.43 -2.03 -2.88
CA ASP A 39 6.03 -1.47 -4.17
C ASP A 39 5.82 0.05 -4.07
N VAL A 40 4.98 0.50 -3.13
CA VAL A 40 4.75 1.92 -2.87
C VAL A 40 6.07 2.65 -2.56
N ARG A 41 6.93 2.06 -1.71
CA ARG A 41 8.26 2.61 -1.42
C ARG A 41 9.10 2.78 -2.68
N SER A 42 9.03 1.85 -3.62
CA SER A 42 9.79 1.87 -4.86
C SER A 42 9.29 2.96 -5.80
N ILE A 43 7.98 3.19 -5.87
CA ILE A 43 7.37 4.31 -6.61
C ILE A 43 7.82 5.66 -6.04
N TYR A 44 7.80 5.83 -4.71
CA TYR A 44 8.29 7.08 -4.11
C TYR A 44 9.79 7.30 -4.32
N ARG A 45 10.59 6.22 -4.30
CA ARG A 45 12.03 6.31 -4.56
C ARG A 45 12.33 6.65 -6.01
N SER A 46 11.66 6.03 -6.98
CA SER A 46 11.89 6.31 -8.41
C SER A 46 11.56 7.77 -8.75
N GLN A 47 10.57 8.35 -8.07
CA GLN A 47 10.18 9.76 -8.24
C GLN A 47 11.02 10.73 -7.41
N LYS A 48 12.03 10.27 -6.66
CA LYS A 48 12.84 11.07 -5.72
C LYS A 48 12.01 11.79 -4.64
N LEU A 49 10.83 11.26 -4.31
CA LEU A 49 9.91 11.79 -3.30
C LEU A 49 9.99 11.04 -1.96
N TYR A 50 10.85 10.03 -1.87
CA TYR A 50 11.02 9.25 -0.65
C TYR A 50 11.80 10.04 0.41
N ASN A 51 11.08 10.61 1.37
CA ASN A 51 11.63 11.38 2.49
C ASN A 51 11.29 10.73 3.85
N LEU A 52 11.68 11.39 4.95
CA LEU A 52 11.44 10.89 6.31
C LEU A 52 9.94 10.79 6.65
N GLU A 53 9.13 11.70 6.12
CA GLU A 53 7.67 11.70 6.31
C GLU A 53 7.05 10.48 5.64
N ILE A 54 7.36 10.21 4.37
CA ILE A 54 6.89 9.02 3.65
C ILE A 54 7.32 7.74 4.37
N LYS A 55 8.57 7.68 4.87
CA LYS A 55 9.04 6.55 5.67
C LYS A 55 8.17 6.33 6.92
N ARG A 56 7.85 7.39 7.66
CA ARG A 56 7.00 7.32 8.85
C ARG A 56 5.58 6.89 8.50
N SER A 57 5.01 7.43 7.41
CA SER A 57 3.69 7.05 6.92
C SER A 57 3.62 5.56 6.55
N LEU A 58 4.63 5.03 5.84
CA LEU A 58 4.67 3.59 5.52
C LEU A 58 4.79 2.71 6.78
N GLN A 59 5.57 3.14 7.77
CA GLN A 59 5.66 2.44 9.07
C GLN A 59 4.32 2.48 9.82
N GLN A 60 3.61 3.60 9.75
CA GLN A 60 2.29 3.75 10.34
C GLN A 60 1.26 2.83 9.66
N VAL A 61 1.28 2.73 8.33
CA VAL A 61 0.41 1.79 7.59
C VAL A 61 0.65 0.35 8.06
N ILE A 62 1.91 -0.09 8.16
CA ILE A 62 2.25 -1.44 8.68
C ILE A 62 1.68 -1.62 10.09
N ARG A 63 1.88 -0.64 10.98
CA ARG A 63 1.42 -0.70 12.36
C ARG A 63 -0.10 -0.79 12.45
N GLN A 64 -0.80 0.08 11.72
CA GLN A 64 -2.26 0.12 11.67
C GLN A 64 -2.82 -1.21 11.13
N ASN A 65 -2.19 -1.79 10.10
CA ASN A 65 -2.58 -3.09 9.59
C ASN A 65 -2.48 -4.17 10.68
N LYS A 66 -1.32 -4.27 11.34
CA LYS A 66 -1.12 -5.26 12.41
C LYS A 66 -2.08 -5.09 13.58
N LEU A 67 -2.38 -3.84 13.96
CA LEU A 67 -3.31 -3.54 15.06
C LEU A 67 -4.78 -3.79 14.71
N ARG A 68 -5.18 -3.52 13.46
CA ARG A 68 -6.55 -3.70 12.96
C ARG A 68 -6.89 -5.18 12.80
N TRP A 69 -5.93 -5.96 12.31
CA TRP A 69 -6.11 -7.37 11.98
C TRP A 69 -5.21 -8.25 12.85
N GLN A 70 -5.45 -8.19 14.16
CA GLN A 70 -4.78 -9.05 15.14
C GLN A 70 -5.13 -10.52 14.85
N GLY A 71 -4.14 -11.41 14.93
CA GLY A 71 -4.31 -12.83 14.59
C GLY A 71 -4.13 -13.19 13.11
N ILE A 72 -4.42 -12.29 12.16
CA ILE A 72 -4.23 -12.56 10.72
C ILE A 72 -2.74 -12.57 10.33
N PHE A 73 -1.93 -11.79 11.06
CA PHE A 73 -0.48 -11.76 10.87
C PHE A 73 0.27 -12.70 11.83
N ASP A 74 -0.44 -13.40 12.70
CA ASP A 74 0.14 -14.46 13.52
C ASP A 74 0.21 -15.75 12.70
N LYS A 75 1.19 -16.58 13.02
CA LYS A 75 1.64 -17.68 12.16
C LYS A 75 1.14 -19.01 12.68
#